data_AF-A0A514WV46-F1
#
_entry.id   AF-A0A514WV46-F1
#
_cell.length_a   1.000
_cell.length_b   1.000
_cell.length_c   1.000
_cell.angle_alpha   90.00
_cell.angle_beta   90.00
_cell.angle_gamma   90.00
#
_symmetry.space_group_name_H-M   'P 1'
#
loop_
_entity.id
_entity.type
_entity.pdbx_description
1 polymer ?
#
loop_
_entity_poly.entity_id
_entity_poly.type
_entity_poly.pdbx_seq_one_letter_code
_entity_poly.pdbx_strand_id
1 'polypeptide(L)'
;MKGFIFSLVFMGALSAQADIKFDRSISEATKTQILQDLDFVKGMTGKGTSPLYKQIFAKETLQGADLMTFFGQRINRFAMNSCGGGNAVAACVIPWMDSNTMWITPNYVQNSIPQIFRISIIFHESRHTEDDHGNWSHAYCPTPYRDDNGKDIVGIISGTKMEGLPACDTTNQGAYGLQAVLLKNIEKNCTNCNEKTQMDAKLFGDDSIMRISNIPARTQLKNDL
;
A
#
# COMPACT_ATOMS: atom_id res chain seq x y z
N MET A 1 -5.71 -57.51 13.18
CA MET A 1 -5.68 -56.07 13.54
C MET A 1 -5.92 -55.28 12.27
N LYS A 2 -7.12 -54.70 12.10
CA LYS A 2 -7.47 -53.88 10.93
C LYS A 2 -7.25 -52.42 11.31
N GLY A 3 -6.24 -51.78 10.72
CA GLY A 3 -5.97 -50.35 10.91
C GLY A 3 -6.93 -49.51 10.08
N PHE A 4 -7.63 -48.59 10.75
CA PHE A 4 -8.44 -47.56 10.10
C PHE A 4 -7.56 -46.36 9.77
N ILE A 5 -7.40 -46.05 8.49
CA ILE A 5 -6.76 -44.83 8.01
C ILE A 5 -7.86 -43.77 7.89
N PHE A 6 -7.83 -42.75 8.73
CA PHE A 6 -8.65 -41.54 8.59
C PHE A 6 -7.93 -40.58 7.64
N SER A 7 -8.36 -40.53 6.38
CA SER A 7 -8.02 -39.43 5.47
C SER A 7 -8.79 -38.19 5.89
N LEU A 8 -8.12 -37.24 6.55
CA LEU A 8 -8.62 -35.88 6.68
C LEU A 8 -8.57 -35.21 5.31
N VAL A 9 -9.73 -35.04 4.67
CA VAL A 9 -9.88 -34.16 3.51
C VAL A 9 -9.91 -32.74 4.04
N PHE A 10 -8.78 -32.03 3.93
CA PHE A 10 -8.76 -30.57 4.08
C PHE A 10 -9.51 -29.98 2.89
N MET A 11 -10.80 -29.67 3.08
CA MET A 11 -11.50 -28.74 2.20
C MET A 11 -10.86 -27.37 2.41
N GLY A 12 -9.90 -27.04 1.57
CA GLY A 12 -9.36 -25.69 1.49
C GLY A 12 -10.51 -24.72 1.23
N ALA A 13 -10.77 -23.83 2.18
CA ALA A 13 -11.72 -22.75 2.00
C ALA A 13 -11.27 -21.94 0.79
N LEU A 14 -12.00 -22.06 -0.33
CA LEU A 14 -11.94 -21.10 -1.42
C LEU A 14 -12.33 -19.76 -0.79
N SER A 15 -11.34 -18.90 -0.54
CA SER A 15 -11.59 -17.54 -0.10
C SER A 15 -12.39 -16.86 -1.21
N ALA A 16 -13.65 -16.56 -0.93
CA ALA A 16 -14.47 -15.73 -1.79
C ALA A 16 -13.71 -14.40 -1.95
N GLN A 17 -13.19 -14.15 -3.15
CA GLN A 17 -12.60 -12.86 -3.46
C GLN A 17 -13.71 -11.83 -3.27
N ALA A 18 -13.56 -10.90 -2.32
CA ALA A 18 -14.58 -9.92 -2.03
C ALA A 18 -14.94 -9.19 -3.32
N ASP A 19 -16.23 -9.14 -3.64
CA ASP A 19 -16.72 -8.48 -4.86
C ASP A 19 -16.46 -6.97 -4.74
N ILE A 20 -15.48 -6.48 -5.50
CA ILE A 20 -15.08 -5.07 -5.49
C ILE A 20 -16.15 -4.26 -6.20
N LYS A 21 -16.76 -3.33 -5.47
CA LYS A 21 -17.81 -2.45 -5.99
C LYS A 21 -17.21 -1.15 -6.51
N PHE A 22 -17.70 -0.68 -7.64
CA PHE A 22 -17.35 0.63 -8.18
C PHE A 22 -18.60 1.51 -8.19
N ASP A 23 -18.49 2.69 -7.59
CA ASP A 23 -19.53 3.70 -7.72
C ASP A 23 -19.68 4.15 -9.18
N ARG A 24 -20.89 4.62 -9.54
CA ARG A 24 -21.18 5.20 -10.86
C ARG A 24 -20.28 6.40 -11.21
N SER A 25 -19.69 7.04 -10.20
CA SER A 25 -18.74 8.15 -10.39
C SER A 25 -17.40 7.71 -10.99
N ILE A 26 -17.05 6.43 -10.93
CA ILE A 26 -15.79 5.91 -11.48
C ILE A 26 -15.98 5.60 -12.96
N SER A 27 -15.14 6.17 -13.83
CA SER A 27 -15.17 5.89 -15.27
C SER A 27 -14.75 4.45 -15.59
N GLU A 28 -15.24 3.86 -16.67
CA GLU A 28 -14.86 2.50 -17.09
C GLU A 28 -13.35 2.34 -17.33
N ALA A 29 -12.68 3.38 -17.83
CA ALA A 29 -11.22 3.39 -17.99
C ALA A 29 -10.52 3.28 -16.63
N THR A 30 -10.97 4.04 -15.63
CA THR A 30 -10.43 3.98 -14.26
C THR A 30 -10.71 2.63 -13.60
N LYS A 31 -11.91 2.05 -13.78
CA LYS A 31 -12.24 0.70 -13.28
C LYS A 31 -11.27 -0.33 -13.87
N THR A 32 -11.08 -0.28 -15.18
CA THR A 32 -10.18 -1.19 -15.91
C THR A 32 -8.75 -1.07 -15.40
N GLN A 33 -8.24 0.15 -15.19
CA GLN A 33 -6.91 0.38 -14.66
C GLN A 33 -6.75 -0.21 -13.25
N ILE A 34 -7.70 0.04 -12.34
CA ILE A 34 -7.66 -0.49 -10.97
C ILE A 34 -7.69 -2.02 -11.01
N LEU A 35 -8.57 -2.63 -11.81
CA LEU A 35 -8.66 -4.08 -11.94
C LEU A 35 -7.37 -4.69 -12.49
N GLN A 36 -6.75 -4.06 -13.49
CA GLN A 36 -5.44 -4.49 -14.03
C GLN A 36 -4.32 -4.40 -12.98
N ASP A 37 -4.34 -3.35 -12.15
CA ASP A 37 -3.36 -3.21 -11.06
C ASP A 37 -3.54 -4.30 -10.00
N LEU A 38 -4.77 -4.64 -9.64
CA LEU A 38 -5.08 -5.71 -8.70
C LEU A 38 -4.77 -7.11 -9.28
N ASP A 39 -5.04 -7.34 -10.57
CA ASP A 39 -4.69 -8.59 -11.25
C ASP A 39 -3.17 -8.77 -11.32
N PHE A 40 -2.42 -7.68 -11.55
CA PHE A 40 -0.97 -7.71 -11.50
C PHE A 40 -0.46 -8.11 -10.11
N VAL A 41 -1.00 -7.50 -9.04
CA VAL A 41 -0.67 -7.87 -7.65
C VAL A 41 -1.00 -9.33 -7.39
N LYS A 42 -2.18 -9.80 -7.80
CA LYS A 42 -2.63 -11.19 -7.62
C LYS A 42 -1.64 -12.20 -8.22
N GLY A 43 -0.99 -11.85 -9.33
CA GLY A 43 0.01 -12.68 -10.00
C GLY A 43 1.41 -12.69 -9.36
N MET A 44 1.70 -11.83 -8.38
CA MET A 44 3.04 -11.72 -7.79
C MET A 44 3.44 -12.97 -6.99
N THR A 45 4.72 -13.35 -7.11
CA THR A 45 5.33 -14.41 -6.30
C THR A 45 6.75 -14.04 -5.89
N GLY A 46 7.17 -14.50 -4.71
CA GLY A 46 8.50 -14.28 -4.18
C GLY A 46 8.88 -15.30 -3.10
N LYS A 47 10.17 -15.38 -2.78
CA LYS A 47 10.76 -16.47 -1.97
C LYS A 47 11.00 -16.14 -0.50
N GLY A 48 10.96 -14.87 -0.12
CA GLY A 48 11.19 -14.42 1.25
C GLY A 48 10.61 -13.04 1.48
N THR A 49 10.56 -12.61 2.73
CA THR A 49 10.03 -11.31 3.13
C THR A 49 10.76 -10.76 4.35
N SER A 50 10.73 -9.44 4.52
CA SER A 50 11.29 -8.79 5.71
C SER A 50 10.48 -9.09 6.98
N PRO A 51 11.07 -9.01 8.19
CA PRO A 51 10.33 -9.19 9.44
C PRO A 51 9.06 -8.33 9.56
N LEU A 52 9.09 -7.04 9.19
CA LEU A 52 7.87 -6.20 9.23
C LEU A 52 6.82 -6.64 8.21
N TYR A 53 7.21 -7.16 7.04
CA TYR A 53 6.24 -7.74 6.11
C TYR A 53 5.49 -8.91 6.76
N LYS A 54 6.23 -9.80 7.45
CA LYS A 54 5.62 -10.91 8.19
C LYS A 54 4.68 -10.41 9.27
N GLN A 55 5.04 -9.34 9.96
CA GLN A 55 4.18 -8.75 11.00
C GLN A 55 2.91 -8.14 10.42
N ILE A 56 2.99 -7.39 9.31
CA ILE A 56 1.86 -6.68 8.72
C ILE A 56 0.91 -7.63 7.97
N PHE A 57 1.46 -8.53 7.16
CA PHE A 57 0.66 -9.41 6.30
C PHE A 57 0.43 -10.80 6.90
N ALA A 58 1.12 -11.14 7.99
CA ALA A 58 1.12 -12.48 8.59
C ALA A 58 1.60 -13.59 7.62
N LYS A 59 2.61 -13.28 6.78
CA LYS A 59 3.13 -14.18 5.73
C LYS A 59 4.64 -14.18 5.61
N GLU A 60 5.20 -15.36 5.38
CA GLU A 60 6.63 -15.60 5.20
C GLU A 60 7.14 -15.28 3.79
N THR A 61 6.27 -15.36 2.79
CA THR A 61 6.62 -15.17 1.38
C THR A 61 5.73 -14.10 0.74
N LEU A 62 6.27 -13.44 -0.29
CA LEU A 62 5.51 -12.50 -1.10
C LEU A 62 4.61 -13.31 -2.04
N GLN A 63 3.31 -13.35 -1.75
CA GLN A 63 2.33 -14.00 -2.61
C GLN A 63 1.19 -13.03 -2.88
N GLY A 64 0.86 -12.85 -4.16
CA GLY A 64 -0.21 -11.96 -4.60
C GLY A 64 -1.55 -12.29 -3.95
N ALA A 65 -1.87 -13.58 -3.79
CA ALA A 65 -3.09 -14.03 -3.13
C ALA A 65 -3.22 -13.53 -1.68
N ASP A 66 -2.11 -13.45 -0.94
CA ASP A 66 -2.11 -12.97 0.43
C ASP A 66 -2.28 -11.45 0.50
N LEU A 67 -1.62 -10.71 -0.41
CA LEU A 67 -1.81 -9.27 -0.57
C LEU A 67 -3.27 -8.95 -0.93
N MET A 68 -3.88 -9.74 -1.81
CA MET A 68 -5.29 -9.60 -2.17
C MET A 68 -6.23 -9.93 -1.02
N THR A 69 -5.86 -10.86 -0.14
CA THR A 69 -6.62 -11.14 1.08
C THR A 69 -6.56 -9.94 2.04
N PHE A 70 -5.36 -9.39 2.26
CA PHE A 70 -5.16 -8.19 3.08
C PHE A 70 -5.98 -7.01 2.55
N PHE A 71 -5.91 -6.77 1.24
CA PHE A 71 -6.64 -5.70 0.57
C PHE A 71 -8.17 -5.90 0.65
N GLY A 72 -8.67 -7.08 0.27
CA GLY A 72 -10.12 -7.35 0.20
C GLY A 72 -10.83 -7.35 1.55
N GLN A 73 -10.10 -7.55 2.66
CA GLN A 73 -10.62 -7.36 4.02
C GLN A 73 -10.82 -5.89 4.40
N ARG A 74 -10.16 -4.97 3.69
CA ARG A 74 -10.05 -3.55 4.04
C ARG A 74 -10.81 -2.67 3.06
N ILE A 75 -10.67 -2.90 1.77
CA ILE A 75 -11.33 -2.11 0.73
C ILE A 75 -12.23 -3.03 -0.09
N ASN A 76 -13.51 -2.68 -0.15
CA ASN A 76 -14.49 -3.38 -0.99
C ASN A 76 -15.24 -2.44 -1.94
N ARG A 77 -14.94 -1.14 -1.90
CA ARG A 77 -15.58 -0.15 -2.76
C ARG A 77 -14.61 0.95 -3.20
N PHE A 78 -14.78 1.41 -4.45
CA PHE A 78 -14.13 2.60 -4.99
C PHE A 78 -15.17 3.65 -5.37
N ALA A 79 -14.92 4.90 -5.04
CA ALA A 79 -15.76 6.04 -5.40
C ALA A 79 -14.90 7.29 -5.66
N MET A 80 -15.45 8.33 -6.31
CA MET A 80 -14.74 9.59 -6.51
C MET A 80 -14.98 10.55 -5.33
N ASN A 81 -13.95 11.28 -4.92
CA ASN A 81 -14.06 12.42 -3.99
C ASN A 81 -12.96 13.46 -4.27
N SER A 82 -13.02 14.61 -3.61
CA SER A 82 -11.98 15.65 -3.63
C SER A 82 -11.26 15.77 -2.28
N CYS A 83 -11.12 14.65 -1.58
CA CYS A 83 -10.51 14.58 -0.25
C CYS A 83 -9.00 14.80 -0.29
N GLY A 84 -8.40 15.03 0.90
CA GLY A 84 -6.96 15.23 1.03
C GLY A 84 -6.48 16.68 0.81
N GLY A 85 -7.40 17.65 0.76
CA GLY A 85 -7.05 19.08 0.88
C GLY A 85 -6.36 19.72 -0.32
N GLY A 86 -6.36 19.09 -1.51
CA GLY A 86 -5.89 19.73 -2.75
C GLY A 86 -5.45 18.78 -3.87
N ASN A 87 -4.82 19.34 -4.90
CA ASN A 87 -4.38 18.67 -6.13
C ASN A 87 -3.18 17.71 -5.96
N ALA A 88 -2.81 17.30 -4.74
CA ALA A 88 -1.64 16.44 -4.50
C ALA A 88 -1.99 15.01 -4.05
N VAL A 89 -3.14 14.82 -3.39
CA VAL A 89 -3.54 13.52 -2.86
C VAL A 89 -4.20 12.71 -3.98
N ALA A 90 -3.79 11.46 -4.19
CA ALA A 90 -4.31 10.60 -5.25
C ALA A 90 -5.57 9.83 -4.80
N ALA A 91 -5.62 9.42 -3.55
CA ALA A 91 -6.76 8.76 -2.95
C ALA A 91 -6.82 9.06 -1.45
N CYS A 92 -7.93 8.77 -0.81
CA CYS A 92 -8.04 8.78 0.64
C CYS A 92 -9.03 7.69 1.11
N VAL A 93 -9.01 7.39 2.41
CA VAL A 93 -10.14 6.78 3.12
C VAL A 93 -10.76 7.83 4.04
N ILE A 94 -12.10 7.84 4.12
CA ILE A 94 -12.86 8.72 5.02
C ILE A 94 -13.63 7.82 6.01
N PRO A 95 -13.02 7.43 7.14
CA PRO A 95 -13.56 6.37 8.01
C PRO A 95 -14.97 6.65 8.53
N TRP A 96 -15.32 7.90 8.79
CA TRP A 96 -16.64 8.30 9.29
C TRP A 96 -17.74 8.34 8.21
N MET A 97 -17.38 8.22 6.93
CA MET A 97 -18.35 8.14 5.83
C MET A 97 -18.57 6.69 5.40
N ASP A 98 -17.47 5.99 5.15
CA ASP A 98 -17.44 4.56 4.84
C ASP A 98 -15.98 4.09 4.97
N SER A 99 -15.70 3.30 6.02
CA SER A 99 -14.36 2.83 6.36
C SER A 99 -13.77 1.84 5.35
N ASN A 100 -14.56 1.31 4.43
CA ASN A 100 -14.11 0.34 3.42
C ASN A 100 -14.18 0.88 1.98
N THR A 101 -14.46 2.18 1.82
CA THR A 101 -14.41 2.87 0.54
C THR A 101 -13.09 3.61 0.36
N MET A 102 -12.39 3.29 -0.73
CA MET A 102 -11.30 4.12 -1.24
C MET A 102 -11.86 5.22 -2.14
N TRP A 103 -11.63 6.46 -1.74
CA TRP A 103 -12.06 7.63 -2.49
C TRP A 103 -10.92 8.10 -3.39
N ILE A 104 -11.06 7.83 -4.68
CA ILE A 104 -10.11 8.24 -5.71
C ILE A 104 -10.31 9.72 -6.03
N THR A 105 -9.22 10.48 -6.16
CA THR A 105 -9.25 11.90 -6.52
C THR A 105 -8.96 12.10 -8.01
N PRO A 106 -9.20 13.31 -8.57
CA PRO A 106 -8.79 13.64 -9.93
C PRO A 106 -7.30 13.40 -10.21
N ASN A 107 -6.41 13.48 -9.22
CA ASN A 107 -4.97 13.33 -9.44
C ASN A 107 -4.57 11.89 -9.76
N TYR A 108 -5.31 10.90 -9.24
CA TYR A 108 -5.06 9.50 -9.57
C TYR A 108 -5.38 9.22 -11.04
N VAL A 109 -6.45 9.83 -11.55
CA VAL A 109 -6.95 9.57 -12.91
C VAL A 109 -6.30 10.46 -13.98
N GLN A 110 -5.91 11.69 -13.64
CA GLN A 110 -5.36 12.65 -14.61
C GLN A 110 -3.85 12.52 -14.81
N ASN A 111 -3.12 12.04 -13.80
CA ASN A 111 -1.68 11.91 -13.90
C ASN A 111 -1.29 10.55 -14.47
N SER A 112 -0.28 10.54 -15.34
CA SER A 112 0.35 9.30 -15.80
C SER A 112 1.23 8.75 -14.67
N ILE A 113 0.59 8.03 -13.74
CA ILE A 113 1.25 7.43 -12.59
C ILE A 113 1.71 6.01 -12.97
N PRO A 114 2.98 5.61 -12.71
CA PRO A 114 3.42 4.24 -12.93
C PRO A 114 2.58 3.22 -12.14
N GLN A 115 2.35 2.05 -12.73
CA GLN A 115 1.50 1.00 -12.13
C GLN A 115 1.92 0.65 -10.69
N ILE A 116 3.22 0.52 -10.42
CA ILE A 116 3.72 0.20 -9.08
C ILE A 116 3.40 1.29 -8.06
N PHE A 117 3.40 2.56 -8.45
CA PHE A 117 2.99 3.64 -7.54
C PHE A 117 1.47 3.66 -7.31
N ARG A 118 0.67 3.34 -8.33
CA ARG A 118 -0.79 3.17 -8.15
C ARG A 118 -1.12 2.04 -7.18
N ILE A 119 -0.46 0.91 -7.33
CA ILE A 119 -0.57 -0.23 -6.39
C ILE A 119 -0.16 0.21 -4.98
N SER A 120 0.94 0.95 -4.85
CA SER A 120 1.40 1.42 -3.54
C SER A 120 0.37 2.31 -2.85
N ILE A 121 -0.27 3.22 -3.60
CA ILE A 121 -1.39 4.05 -3.11
C ILE A 121 -2.55 3.17 -2.65
N ILE A 122 -2.94 2.15 -3.42
CA ILE A 122 -4.06 1.28 -3.05
C ILE A 122 -3.80 0.60 -1.68
N PHE A 123 -2.60 0.09 -1.47
CA PHE A 123 -2.24 -0.56 -0.21
C PHE A 123 -2.03 0.43 0.94
N HIS A 124 -1.46 1.61 0.66
CA HIS A 124 -1.40 2.72 1.60
C HIS A 124 -2.80 3.08 2.12
N GLU A 125 -3.75 3.31 1.23
CA GLU A 125 -5.11 3.67 1.60
C GLU A 125 -5.82 2.54 2.35
N SER A 126 -5.55 1.27 2.01
CA SER A 126 -6.09 0.15 2.76
C SER A 126 -5.67 0.18 4.24
N ARG A 127 -4.47 0.70 4.54
CA ARG A 127 -4.00 0.84 5.93
C ARG A 127 -4.87 1.82 6.71
N HIS A 128 -5.39 2.87 6.08
CA HIS A 128 -6.28 3.83 6.75
C HIS A 128 -7.65 3.27 7.15
N THR A 129 -7.98 2.03 6.78
CA THR A 129 -9.22 1.37 7.21
C THR A 129 -9.14 0.73 8.60
N GLU A 130 -7.94 0.60 9.18
CA GLU A 130 -7.70 -0.09 10.46
C GLU A 130 -8.02 0.81 11.66
N ASP A 131 -9.28 0.78 12.10
CA ASP A 131 -9.83 1.59 13.18
C ASP A 131 -9.25 1.25 14.56
N ASP A 132 -8.93 -0.02 14.80
CA ASP A 132 -8.22 -0.52 15.98
C ASP A 132 -6.81 0.07 16.15
N HIS A 133 -6.28 0.72 15.11
CA HIS A 133 -5.02 1.46 15.12
C HIS A 133 -5.20 2.97 14.86
N GLY A 134 -6.41 3.49 15.09
CA GLY A 134 -6.70 4.92 14.87
C GLY A 134 -6.59 5.35 13.41
N ASN A 135 -6.91 4.43 12.49
CA ASN A 135 -6.87 4.61 11.03
C ASN A 135 -5.48 5.01 10.50
N TRP A 136 -4.41 4.79 11.27
CA TRP A 136 -3.04 5.18 10.89
C TRP A 136 -2.94 6.59 10.32
N SER A 137 -3.63 7.54 10.96
CA SER A 137 -3.72 8.92 10.48
C SER A 137 -2.33 9.53 10.28
N HIS A 138 -2.17 10.31 9.20
CA HIS A 138 -0.91 11.01 8.96
C HIS A 138 -0.58 12.01 10.06
N ALA A 139 0.71 12.13 10.34
CA ALA A 139 1.29 13.21 11.10
C ALA A 139 1.73 14.34 10.16
N TYR A 140 1.86 15.53 10.75
CA TYR A 140 2.53 16.64 10.09
C TYR A 140 4.02 16.37 9.97
N CYS A 141 4.55 16.58 8.77
CA CYS A 141 5.97 16.52 8.53
C CYS A 141 6.69 17.68 9.25
N PRO A 142 7.91 17.45 9.77
CA PRO A 142 8.70 18.47 10.49
C PRO A 142 8.90 19.79 9.70
N THR A 143 9.31 20.85 10.41
CA THR A 143 9.72 22.11 9.78
C THR A 143 11.02 22.59 10.44
N PRO A 144 12.15 22.61 9.72
CA PRO A 144 12.34 22.14 8.34
C PRO A 144 12.25 20.61 8.22
N TYR A 145 11.89 20.10 7.04
CA TYR A 145 11.97 18.66 6.74
C TYR A 145 13.01 18.34 5.68
N ARG A 146 14.12 17.74 6.13
CA ARG A 146 15.31 17.48 5.31
C ARG A 146 15.78 16.04 5.42
N ASP A 147 16.42 15.58 4.35
CA ASP A 147 17.10 14.28 4.32
C ASP A 147 18.43 14.30 5.09
N ASP A 148 19.12 13.16 5.09
CA ASP A 148 20.38 12.98 5.82
C ASP A 148 21.53 13.86 5.25
N ASN A 149 21.37 14.43 4.05
CA ASN A 149 22.31 15.36 3.41
C ASN A 149 21.89 16.82 3.56
N GLY A 150 20.81 17.11 4.29
CA GLY A 150 20.28 18.46 4.47
C GLY A 150 19.48 19.00 3.28
N LYS A 151 19.10 18.17 2.31
CA LYS A 151 18.22 18.57 1.20
C LYS A 151 16.76 18.46 1.61
N ASP A 152 15.93 19.41 1.17
CA ASP A 152 14.50 19.38 1.42
C ASP A 152 13.87 18.10 0.84
N ILE A 153 13.03 17.45 1.64
CA ILE A 153 12.24 16.30 1.18
C ILE A 153 11.05 16.82 0.39
N VAL A 154 10.90 16.33 -0.83
CA VAL A 154 9.83 16.70 -1.76
C VAL A 154 9.05 15.47 -2.20
N GLY A 155 7.78 15.65 -2.54
CA GLY A 155 6.97 14.56 -3.09
C GLY A 155 7.49 14.16 -4.47
N ILE A 156 7.74 12.87 -4.67
CA ILE A 156 8.37 12.35 -5.89
C ILE A 156 7.64 12.67 -7.19
N ILE A 157 6.29 12.75 -7.16
CA ILE A 157 5.49 13.09 -8.33
C ILE A 157 5.27 14.61 -8.48
N SER A 158 4.90 15.29 -7.38
CA SER A 158 4.48 16.69 -7.44
C SER A 158 5.63 17.69 -7.32
N GLY A 159 6.80 17.27 -6.81
CA GLY A 159 7.92 18.14 -6.46
C GLY A 159 7.63 19.09 -5.29
N THR A 160 6.47 18.97 -4.65
CA THR A 160 6.06 19.84 -3.53
C THR A 160 6.93 19.58 -2.32
N LYS A 161 7.37 20.62 -1.59
CA LYS A 161 8.04 20.46 -0.30
C LYS A 161 7.10 19.83 0.71
N MET A 162 7.60 18.87 1.49
CA MET A 162 6.77 18.12 2.42
C MET A 162 6.69 18.73 3.81
N GLU A 163 7.56 19.68 4.16
CA GLU A 163 7.54 20.34 5.47
C GLU A 163 6.16 20.91 5.83
N GLY A 164 5.69 20.64 7.05
CA GLY A 164 4.40 21.12 7.54
C GLY A 164 3.16 20.51 6.88
N LEU A 165 3.29 19.58 5.92
CA LEU A 165 2.16 18.87 5.32
C LEU A 165 1.76 17.64 6.16
N PRO A 166 0.46 17.28 6.25
CA PRO A 166 -0.01 16.05 6.90
C PRO A 166 0.23 14.84 5.98
N ALA A 167 1.51 14.57 5.68
CA ALA A 167 1.95 13.60 4.67
C ALA A 167 3.16 12.79 5.16
N CYS A 168 3.22 12.55 6.47
CA CYS A 168 4.25 11.77 7.13
C CYS A 168 3.64 10.75 8.11
N ASP A 169 4.40 9.70 8.41
CA ASP A 169 4.11 8.79 9.51
C ASP A 169 5.12 9.01 10.65
N THR A 170 4.68 8.80 11.89
CA THR A 170 5.57 8.82 13.07
C THR A 170 6.10 7.44 13.46
N THR A 171 5.59 6.37 12.85
CA THR A 171 6.00 4.98 13.10
C THR A 171 6.34 4.28 11.78
N ASN A 172 7.04 3.15 11.86
CA ASN A 172 7.33 2.31 10.69
C ASN A 172 6.16 1.40 10.26
N GLN A 173 5.02 1.46 10.94
CA GLN A 173 3.84 0.64 10.68
C GLN A 173 2.63 1.43 10.16
N GLY A 174 2.79 2.75 9.98
CA GLY A 174 1.78 3.61 9.35
C GLY A 174 1.58 3.30 7.88
N ALA A 175 0.77 4.11 7.20
CA ALA A 175 0.40 3.90 5.79
C ALA A 175 1.61 3.96 4.85
N TYR A 176 2.51 4.95 5.02
CA TYR A 176 3.77 5.01 4.28
C TYR A 176 4.76 3.94 4.73
N GLY A 177 4.73 3.53 6.01
CA GLY A 177 5.49 2.40 6.52
C GLY A 177 5.13 1.10 5.79
N LEU A 178 3.83 0.80 5.69
CA LEU A 178 3.30 -0.32 4.90
C LEU A 178 3.69 -0.19 3.43
N GLN A 179 3.56 1.01 2.85
CA GLN A 179 3.93 1.28 1.47
C GLN A 179 5.40 0.92 1.20
N ALA A 180 6.31 1.37 2.07
CA ALA A 180 7.74 1.04 2.00
C ALA A 180 7.97 -0.48 2.13
N VAL A 181 7.35 -1.13 3.11
CA VAL A 181 7.49 -2.58 3.33
C VAL A 181 7.05 -3.37 2.10
N LEU A 182 5.89 -3.06 1.54
CA LEU A 182 5.39 -3.71 0.33
C LEU A 182 6.37 -3.53 -0.84
N LEU A 183 6.74 -2.28 -1.13
CA LEU A 183 7.54 -1.95 -2.30
C LEU A 183 8.97 -2.51 -2.23
N LYS A 184 9.63 -2.42 -1.07
CA LYS A 184 10.99 -2.96 -0.91
C LYS A 184 11.00 -4.50 -0.92
N ASN A 185 9.91 -5.15 -0.52
CA ASN A 185 9.76 -6.59 -0.71
C ASN A 185 9.47 -6.98 -2.17
N ILE A 186 8.73 -6.16 -2.93
CA ILE A 186 8.60 -6.35 -4.39
C ILE A 186 9.97 -6.21 -5.07
N GLU A 187 10.72 -5.15 -4.76
CA GLU A 187 12.06 -4.92 -5.31
C GLU A 187 13.00 -6.10 -5.06
N LYS A 188 13.10 -6.56 -3.80
CA LYS A 188 14.13 -7.53 -3.41
C LYS A 188 13.71 -8.98 -3.58
N ASN A 189 12.41 -9.28 -3.43
CA ASN A 189 11.94 -10.66 -3.26
C ASN A 189 10.99 -11.14 -4.36
N CYS A 190 10.44 -10.26 -5.21
CA CYS A 190 9.57 -10.69 -6.30
C CYS A 190 10.36 -11.43 -7.38
N THR A 191 10.02 -12.70 -7.60
CA THR A 191 10.75 -13.60 -8.52
C THR A 191 10.17 -13.63 -9.93
N ASN A 192 8.96 -13.14 -10.13
CA ASN A 192 8.32 -13.04 -11.45
C ASN A 192 8.06 -11.60 -11.89
N CYS A 193 8.62 -10.63 -11.18
CA CYS A 193 8.60 -9.22 -11.58
C CYS A 193 9.75 -8.95 -12.58
N ASN A 194 9.50 -8.08 -13.55
CA ASN A 194 10.55 -7.60 -14.46
C ASN A 194 11.43 -6.52 -13.81
N GLU A 195 12.56 -6.20 -14.43
CA GLU A 195 13.51 -5.21 -13.92
C GLU A 195 12.86 -3.83 -13.73
N LYS A 196 12.02 -3.39 -14.67
CA LYS A 196 11.30 -2.11 -14.54
C LYS A 196 10.43 -2.08 -13.28
N THR A 197 9.69 -3.15 -13.01
CA THR A 197 8.86 -3.27 -11.80
C THR A 197 9.70 -3.13 -10.55
N GLN A 198 10.84 -3.81 -10.48
CA GLN A 198 11.73 -3.76 -9.33
C GLN A 198 12.37 -2.37 -9.17
N MET A 199 12.76 -1.71 -10.27
CA MET A 199 13.27 -0.34 -10.26
C MET A 199 12.22 0.68 -9.79
N ASP A 200 11.00 0.59 -10.30
CA ASP A 200 9.88 1.43 -9.85
C ASP A 200 9.62 1.19 -8.35
N ALA A 201 9.58 -0.07 -7.92
CA ALA A 201 9.36 -0.44 -6.53
C ALA A 201 10.47 0.10 -5.61
N LYS A 202 11.73 0.03 -6.05
CA LYS A 202 12.85 0.65 -5.34
C LYS A 202 12.62 2.15 -5.18
N LEU A 203 12.35 2.85 -6.28
CA LEU A 203 12.23 4.29 -6.32
C LEU A 203 11.13 4.79 -5.37
N PHE A 204 9.94 4.20 -5.46
CA PHE A 204 8.79 4.60 -4.63
C PHE A 204 8.90 4.08 -3.20
N GLY A 205 9.57 2.94 -2.97
CA GLY A 205 9.86 2.42 -1.64
C GLY A 205 10.82 3.35 -0.88
N ASP A 206 11.86 3.84 -1.55
CA ASP A 206 12.80 4.79 -0.97
C ASP A 206 12.12 6.13 -0.63
N ASP A 207 11.21 6.64 -1.49
CA ASP A 207 10.39 7.83 -1.17
C ASP A 207 9.51 7.59 0.07
N SER A 208 8.87 6.42 0.16
CA SER A 208 7.98 6.05 1.28
C SER A 208 8.74 6.01 2.62
N ILE A 209 9.96 5.48 2.64
CA ILE A 209 10.83 5.50 3.83
C ILE A 209 11.10 6.93 4.29
N MET A 210 11.26 7.86 3.33
CA MET A 210 11.48 9.27 3.63
C MET A 210 10.21 9.99 4.10
N ARG A 211 9.04 9.34 4.10
CA ARG A 211 7.81 9.86 4.74
C ARG A 211 7.72 9.50 6.22
N ILE A 212 8.64 8.70 6.76
CA ILE A 212 8.70 8.41 8.19
C ILE A 212 9.48 9.54 8.87
N SER A 213 8.79 10.41 9.60
CA SER A 213 9.38 11.62 10.19
C SER A 213 10.17 11.33 11.47
N ASN A 214 9.82 10.27 12.19
CA ASN A 214 10.55 9.83 13.36
C ASN A 214 11.84 9.09 12.94
N ILE A 215 13.01 9.68 13.24
CA ILE A 215 14.31 9.13 12.82
C ILE A 215 14.53 7.70 13.34
N PRO A 216 14.33 7.38 14.64
CA PRO A 216 14.43 6.01 15.13
C PRO A 216 13.57 5.00 14.36
N ALA A 217 12.29 5.31 14.12
CA ALA A 217 11.38 4.45 13.37
C ALA A 217 11.82 4.27 11.90
N ARG A 218 12.27 5.36 11.26
CA ARG A 218 12.82 5.33 9.90
C ARG A 218 14.05 4.43 9.82
N THR A 219 14.96 4.53 10.80
CA THR A 219 16.15 3.67 10.86
C THR A 219 15.79 2.21 11.09
N GLN A 220 14.83 1.91 11.97
CA GLN A 220 14.32 0.55 12.15
C GLN A 220 13.75 -0.02 10.84
N LEU A 221 12.96 0.78 10.12
CA LEU A 221 12.41 0.38 8.82
C LEU A 221 13.53 0.12 7.79
N LYS A 222 14.54 1.00 7.71
CA LYS A 222 15.70 0.79 6.82
C LYS A 222 16.48 -0.48 7.14
N ASN A 223 16.58 -0.85 8.42
CA ASN A 223 17.30 -2.06 8.85
C ASN A 223 16.49 -3.34 8.63
N ASP A 224 15.15 -3.25 8.62
CA ASP A 224 14.26 -4.37 8.34
C ASP A 224 14.31 -4.80 6.86
N LEU A 225 14.41 -3.82 5.95
CA LEU A 225 14.21 -3.97 4.50
C LEU A 225 15.49 -4.33 3.76
#